data_AF-A0A353B5L4-F1
#
_entry.id   AF-A0A353B5L4-F1
#
_cell.length_a   1.000
_cell.length_b   1.000
_cell.length_c   1.000
_cell.angle_alpha   90.00
_cell.angle_beta   90.00
_cell.angle_gamma   90.00
#
_symmetry.space_group_name_H-M   'P 1'
#
loop_
_entity.id
_entity.type
_entity.pdbx_description
1 polymer ?
#
loop_
_entity_poly.entity_id
_entity_poly.type
_entity_poly.pdbx_seq_one_letter_code
_entity_poly.pdbx_strand_id
1 'polypeptide(L)'
;MSASNSPYDPPAQPSTCQRAPRFRSLKSFAFVVLPLLGGVAGFIGYIAAAIAIESRIERSPIEPVLPYGQTAAFLSLPLCTLVLASTGVAIALALTQSLRASIGALIHVFAIGSGITCLFWASQVRQFGRDPSEYVLFLPPLVCSLCPLFVAAIIALASLATHEPTSR
;
A
#
# COMPACT_ATOMS: atom_id res chain seq x y z
N MET A 1 -49.03 -42.85 26.01
CA MET A 1 -48.67 -42.88 24.58
C MET A 1 -47.15 -42.76 24.50
N SER A 2 -46.45 -43.89 24.34
CA SER A 2 -44.99 -43.96 24.36
C SER A 2 -44.47 -43.90 22.92
N ALA A 3 -43.59 -42.94 22.62
CA ALA A 3 -42.95 -42.83 21.33
C ALA A 3 -42.02 -44.03 21.13
N SER A 4 -42.27 -44.82 20.08
CA SER A 4 -41.38 -45.89 19.65
C SER A 4 -40.12 -45.28 19.05
N ASN A 5 -39.02 -45.28 19.79
CA ASN A 5 -37.70 -45.01 19.22
C ASN A 5 -37.30 -46.23 18.39
N SER A 6 -37.36 -46.07 17.06
CA SER A 6 -36.90 -47.09 16.12
C SER A 6 -35.37 -47.17 16.19
N PRO A 7 -34.78 -48.37 16.35
CA PRO A 7 -33.32 -48.54 16.41
C PRO A 7 -32.61 -48.31 15.05
N TYR A 8 -33.36 -47.94 14.01
CA TYR A 8 -32.86 -47.71 12.65
C TYR A 8 -32.92 -46.24 12.20
N ASP A 9 -33.18 -45.29 13.11
CA ASP A 9 -33.13 -43.88 12.74
C ASP A 9 -31.67 -43.49 12.39
N PRO A 10 -31.41 -43.01 11.15
CA PRO A 10 -30.08 -42.59 10.77
C PRO A 10 -29.64 -41.43 11.68
N PRO A 11 -28.35 -41.35 12.04
CA PRO A 11 -27.85 -40.25 12.86
C PRO A 11 -28.24 -38.94 12.21
N ALA A 12 -28.92 -38.07 12.97
CA ALA A 12 -29.34 -36.76 12.51
C ALA A 12 -28.15 -36.09 11.84
N GLN A 13 -28.24 -35.91 10.51
CA GLN A 13 -27.20 -35.23 9.76
C GLN A 13 -27.06 -33.85 10.39
N PRO A 14 -25.83 -33.43 10.78
CA PRO A 14 -25.64 -32.08 11.25
C PRO A 14 -26.14 -31.17 10.13
N SER A 15 -27.21 -30.43 10.43
CA SER A 15 -27.74 -29.36 9.61
C SER A 15 -26.63 -28.32 9.49
N THR A 16 -25.69 -28.58 8.59
CA THR A 16 -24.64 -27.66 8.20
C THR A 16 -25.38 -26.55 7.48
N CYS A 17 -25.71 -25.52 8.26
CA CYS A 17 -26.21 -24.26 7.81
C CYS A 17 -25.25 -23.75 6.72
N GLN A 18 -25.57 -24.03 5.46
CA GLN A 18 -24.90 -23.52 4.27
C GLN A 18 -25.15 -22.00 4.22
N ARG A 19 -24.42 -21.25 5.04
CA ARG A 19 -24.52 -19.80 5.05
C ARG A 19 -23.16 -19.16 5.25
N ALA A 20 -22.25 -19.33 4.29
CA ALA A 20 -21.04 -18.50 4.25
C ALA A 20 -20.28 -18.33 2.89
N PRO A 21 -20.83 -18.45 1.67
CA PRO A 21 -20.03 -18.13 0.48
C PRO A 21 -19.80 -16.61 0.30
N ARG A 22 -20.71 -15.74 0.76
CA ARG A 22 -20.65 -14.29 0.51
C ARG A 22 -19.53 -13.57 1.27
N PHE A 23 -19.24 -13.96 2.51
CA PHE A 23 -18.19 -13.30 3.32
C PHE A 23 -16.76 -13.65 2.86
N ARG A 24 -16.55 -14.83 2.26
CA ARG A 24 -15.25 -15.21 1.71
C ARG A 24 -14.91 -14.41 0.45
N SER A 25 -15.93 -14.16 -0.38
CA SER A 25 -15.80 -13.37 -1.61
C SER A 25 -15.40 -11.90 -1.35
N LEU A 26 -16.00 -11.25 -0.34
CA LEU A 26 -15.68 -9.87 0.02
C LEU A 26 -14.24 -9.67 0.50
N LYS A 27 -13.68 -10.64 1.25
CA LYS A 27 -12.27 -10.58 1.69
C LYS A 27 -11.33 -10.69 0.50
N SER A 28 -11.56 -11.65 -0.40
CA SER A 28 -10.76 -11.81 -1.63
C SER A 28 -10.83 -10.57 -2.53
N PHE A 29 -11.99 -9.94 -2.63
CA PHE A 29 -12.17 -8.73 -3.43
C PHE A 29 -11.30 -7.57 -2.95
N ALA A 30 -11.22 -7.35 -1.63
CA ALA A 30 -10.38 -6.28 -1.05
C ALA A 30 -8.89 -6.45 -1.39
N PHE A 31 -8.37 -7.69 -1.36
CA PHE A 31 -6.97 -8.00 -1.71
C PHE A 31 -6.66 -7.88 -3.20
N VAL A 32 -7.68 -7.78 -4.07
CA VAL A 32 -7.48 -7.56 -5.51
C VAL A 32 -7.64 -6.07 -5.84
N VAL A 33 -8.72 -5.46 -5.37
CA VAL A 33 -9.08 -4.09 -5.78
C VAL A 33 -8.20 -3.04 -5.11
N LEU A 34 -7.89 -3.17 -3.82
CA LEU A 34 -7.09 -2.16 -3.12
C LEU A 34 -5.65 -2.06 -3.65
N PRO A 35 -4.93 -3.16 -3.92
CA PRO A 35 -3.62 -3.07 -4.54
C PRO A 35 -3.66 -2.51 -5.97
N LEU A 36 -4.70 -2.84 -6.76
CA LEU A 36 -4.87 -2.26 -8.11
C LEU A 36 -5.09 -0.75 -8.04
N LEU A 37 -5.98 -0.28 -7.17
CA LEU A 37 -6.21 1.14 -6.96
C LEU A 37 -4.95 1.84 -6.45
N GLY A 38 -4.22 1.21 -5.52
CA GLY A 38 -2.93 1.71 -5.04
C GLY A 38 -1.90 1.81 -6.16
N GLY A 39 -1.78 0.78 -7.00
CA GLY A 39 -0.87 0.77 -8.15
C GLY A 39 -1.19 1.87 -9.17
N VAL A 40 -2.47 2.04 -9.52
CA VAL A 40 -2.93 3.11 -10.42
C VAL A 40 -2.68 4.49 -9.81
N ALA A 41 -2.96 4.66 -8.51
CA ALA A 41 -2.68 5.91 -7.81
C ALA A 41 -1.17 6.23 -7.80
N GLY A 42 -0.31 5.22 -7.61
CA GLY A 42 1.14 5.41 -7.69
C GLY A 42 1.64 5.72 -9.08
N PHE A 43 1.03 5.15 -10.12
CA PHE A 43 1.34 5.47 -11.51
C PHE A 43 1.01 6.93 -11.81
N ILE A 44 -0.24 7.34 -11.56
CA ILE A 44 -0.72 8.69 -11.83
C ILE A 44 0.02 9.71 -10.96
N GLY A 45 0.21 9.39 -9.67
CA GLY A 45 0.93 10.23 -8.73
C GLY A 45 2.37 10.48 -9.13
N TYR A 46 3.07 9.45 -9.64
CA TYR A 46 4.40 9.61 -10.19
C TYR A 46 4.41 10.57 -11.39
N ILE A 47 3.55 10.35 -12.38
CA ILE A 47 3.49 11.18 -13.59
C ILE A 47 3.19 12.64 -13.22
N ALA A 48 2.22 12.87 -12.33
CA ALA A 48 1.87 14.21 -11.86
C ALA A 48 3.04 14.88 -11.12
N ALA A 49 3.74 14.13 -10.25
CA ALA A 49 4.90 14.65 -9.53
C ALA A 49 6.07 14.97 -10.46
N ALA A 50 6.35 14.09 -11.44
CA ALA A 50 7.40 14.31 -12.43
C ALA A 50 7.15 15.60 -13.23
N ILE A 51 5.94 15.78 -13.76
CA ILE A 51 5.55 17.00 -14.49
C ILE A 51 5.64 18.24 -13.60
N ALA A 52 5.21 18.15 -12.34
CA ALA A 52 5.24 19.27 -11.41
C ALA A 52 6.67 19.69 -11.02
N ILE A 53 7.61 18.75 -10.96
CA ILE A 53 9.03 19.03 -10.68
C ILE A 53 9.70 19.57 -11.94
N GLU A 54 9.49 18.93 -13.10
CA GLU A 54 10.07 19.34 -14.37
C GLU A 54 9.66 20.77 -14.76
N SER A 55 8.37 21.10 -14.65
CA SER A 55 7.85 22.45 -14.89
C SER A 55 8.39 23.53 -13.93
N ARG A 56 8.97 23.14 -12.79
CA ARG A 56 9.68 24.05 -11.87
C ARG A 56 11.16 24.19 -12.22
N ILE A 57 11.78 23.13 -12.73
CA ILE A 57 13.19 23.14 -13.15
C ILE A 57 13.36 23.95 -14.44
N GLU A 58 12.45 23.83 -15.41
CA GLU A 58 12.49 24.62 -16.66
C GLU A 58 12.44 26.15 -16.44
N ARG A 59 11.88 26.60 -15.31
CA ARG A 59 11.83 28.01 -14.92
C ARG A 59 13.14 28.51 -14.31
N SER A 60 14.07 27.62 -14.03
CA SER A 60 15.37 27.95 -13.46
C SER A 60 16.40 28.06 -14.60
N PRO A 61 17.07 29.20 -14.79
CA PRO A 61 18.01 29.42 -15.89
C PRO A 61 19.37 28.71 -15.70
N ILE A 62 19.45 27.75 -14.78
CA ILE A 62 20.69 27.13 -14.33
C ILE A 62 20.64 25.66 -14.76
N GLU A 63 21.42 25.37 -15.80
CA GLU A 63 21.84 24.05 -16.28
C GLU A 63 20.92 23.26 -17.24
N PRO A 64 21.52 22.64 -18.28
CA PRO A 64 20.81 21.74 -19.17
C PRO A 64 20.40 20.47 -18.42
N VAL A 65 19.09 20.21 -18.40
CA VAL A 65 18.52 18.96 -17.87
C VAL A 65 19.01 17.80 -18.75
N LEU A 66 19.88 16.95 -18.21
CA LEU A 66 20.25 15.70 -18.86
C LEU A 66 18.99 14.82 -19.01
N PRO A 67 18.84 14.07 -20.14
CA PRO A 67 17.63 13.30 -20.43
C PRO A 67 17.59 12.01 -19.60
N TYR A 68 17.46 12.13 -18.28
CA TYR A 68 17.21 11.00 -17.38
C TYR A 68 15.74 10.54 -17.41
N GLY A 69 14.89 11.13 -18.26
CA GLY A 69 13.47 10.79 -18.35
C GLY A 69 13.21 9.30 -18.62
N GLN A 70 14.08 8.62 -19.38
CA GLN A 70 13.97 7.17 -19.57
C GLN A 70 14.30 6.40 -18.29
N THR A 71 15.41 6.70 -17.63
CA THR A 71 15.81 6.05 -16.37
C THR A 71 14.83 6.33 -15.24
N ALA A 72 14.22 7.51 -15.22
CA ALA A 72 13.14 7.87 -14.31
C ALA A 72 11.91 6.98 -14.52
N ALA A 73 11.45 6.85 -15.77
CA ALA A 73 10.30 6.02 -16.11
C ALA A 73 10.53 4.52 -15.83
N PHE A 74 11.75 4.02 -15.99
CA PHE A 74 12.05 2.59 -15.79
C PHE A 74 12.33 2.19 -14.34
N LEU A 75 12.68 3.14 -13.46
CA LEU A 75 13.08 2.81 -12.09
C LEU A 75 12.15 3.45 -11.05
N SER A 76 11.90 4.76 -11.14
CA SER A 76 11.14 5.48 -10.13
C SER A 76 9.62 5.28 -10.23
N LEU A 77 9.08 5.19 -11.45
CA LEU A 77 7.67 4.86 -11.69
C LEU A 77 7.29 3.48 -11.13
N PRO A 78 7.97 2.36 -11.48
CA PRO A 78 7.61 1.06 -10.93
C PRO A 78 7.75 1.03 -9.41
N LEU A 79 8.75 1.71 -8.83
CA LEU A 79 8.85 1.86 -7.38
C LEU A 79 7.62 2.53 -6.76
N CYS A 80 7.16 3.67 -7.32
CA CYS A 80 5.95 4.35 -6.83
C CYS A 80 4.72 3.44 -6.90
N THR A 81 4.54 2.75 -8.03
CA THR A 81 3.41 1.82 -8.20
C THR A 81 3.46 0.66 -7.22
N LEU A 82 4.64 0.08 -6.98
CA LEU A 82 4.82 -1.07 -6.09
C LEU A 82 4.60 -0.67 -4.63
N VAL A 83 5.12 0.49 -4.22
CA VAL A 83 4.92 1.03 -2.87
C VAL A 83 3.43 1.26 -2.59
N LEU A 84 2.71 1.93 -3.49
CA LEU A 84 1.29 2.22 -3.28
C LEU A 84 0.38 1.01 -3.49
N ALA A 85 0.73 0.07 -4.38
CA ALA A 85 0.05 -1.22 -4.47
C ALA A 85 0.21 -2.03 -3.17
N SER A 86 1.44 -2.09 -2.62
CA SER A 86 1.72 -2.74 -1.33
C SER A 86 1.00 -2.06 -0.17
N THR A 87 0.85 -0.74 -0.23
CA THR A 87 0.01 0.03 0.70
C THR A 87 -1.45 -0.43 0.62
N GLY A 88 -1.97 -0.65 -0.59
CA GLY A 88 -3.30 -1.22 -0.81
C GLY A 88 -3.48 -2.61 -0.20
N VAL A 89 -2.46 -3.48 -0.30
CA VAL A 89 -2.47 -4.80 0.37
C VAL A 89 -2.54 -4.62 1.89
N ALA A 90 -1.75 -3.71 2.43
CA ALA A 90 -1.74 -3.46 3.87
C ALA A 90 -3.06 -2.88 4.37
N ILE A 91 -3.73 -2.02 3.60
CA ILE A 91 -5.10 -1.55 3.90
C ILE A 91 -6.09 -2.72 3.86
N ALA A 92 -5.97 -3.63 2.89
CA ALA A 92 -6.83 -4.83 2.84
C ALA A 92 -6.67 -5.71 4.10
N LEU A 93 -5.45 -5.80 4.66
CA LEU A 93 -5.20 -6.49 5.93
C LEU A 93 -5.95 -5.83 7.10
N ALA A 94 -5.99 -4.50 7.16
CA ALA A 94 -6.73 -3.78 8.21
C ALA A 94 -8.23 -4.08 8.14
N LEU A 95 -8.79 -4.16 6.94
CA LEU A 95 -10.22 -4.37 6.73
C LEU A 95 -10.66 -5.83 6.95
N THR A 96 -9.78 -6.80 6.75
CA THR A 96 -10.19 -8.22 6.65
C THR A 96 -9.63 -9.13 7.74
N GLN A 97 -8.53 -8.74 8.38
CA GLN A 97 -7.77 -9.59 9.31
C GLN A 97 -7.40 -8.89 10.62
N SER A 98 -6.40 -8.00 10.60
CA SER A 98 -5.79 -7.45 11.82
C SER A 98 -5.20 -6.07 11.58
N LEU A 99 -5.64 -5.10 12.39
CA LEU A 99 -5.11 -3.73 12.38
C LEU A 99 -3.61 -3.70 12.70
N ARG A 100 -3.16 -4.53 13.64
CA ARG A 100 -1.73 -4.60 14.03
C ARG A 100 -0.87 -5.11 12.88
N ALA A 101 -1.32 -6.16 12.19
CA ALA A 101 -0.60 -6.70 11.04
C ALA A 101 -0.53 -5.69 9.90
N SER A 102 -1.63 -4.94 9.65
CA SER A 102 -1.66 -3.85 8.68
C SER A 102 -0.69 -2.72 9.01
N ILE A 103 -0.70 -2.22 10.25
CA ILE A 103 0.24 -1.16 10.69
C ILE A 103 1.68 -1.64 10.52
N GLY A 104 2.00 -2.86 10.97
CA GLY A 104 3.33 -3.45 10.78
C GLY A 104 3.72 -3.53 9.30
N ALA A 105 2.82 -3.97 8.43
CA ALA A 105 3.04 -4.01 6.99
C ALA A 105 3.26 -2.62 6.38
N LEU A 106 2.47 -1.61 6.76
CA LEU A 106 2.61 -0.24 6.29
C LEU A 106 3.97 0.37 6.68
N ILE A 107 4.41 0.15 7.92
CA ILE A 107 5.74 0.59 8.39
C ILE A 107 6.85 -0.09 7.58
N HIS A 108 6.71 -1.39 7.30
CA HIS A 108 7.68 -2.11 6.45
C HIS A 108 7.71 -1.58 5.02
N VAL A 109 6.54 -1.32 4.41
CA VAL A 109 6.47 -0.76 3.05
C VAL A 109 7.14 0.62 3.01
N PHE A 110 6.90 1.48 4.01
CA PHE A 110 7.61 2.76 4.14
C PHE A 110 9.12 2.58 4.24
N ALA A 111 9.57 1.73 5.18
CA ALA A 111 11.00 1.52 5.42
C ALA A 111 11.74 0.97 4.20
N ILE A 112 11.13 0.01 3.49
CA ILE A 112 11.70 -0.57 2.26
C ILE A 112 11.66 0.44 1.12
N GLY A 113 10.53 1.10 0.87
CA GLY A 113 10.39 2.08 -0.21
C GLY A 113 11.35 3.26 -0.07
N SER A 114 11.41 3.85 1.13
CA SER A 114 12.33 4.95 1.44
C SER A 114 13.79 4.47 1.43
N GLY A 115 14.09 3.31 2.01
CA GLY A 115 15.43 2.73 2.04
C GLY A 115 15.99 2.48 0.64
N ILE A 116 15.22 1.83 -0.23
CA ILE A 116 15.61 1.59 -1.64
C ILE A 116 15.86 2.92 -2.36
N THR A 117 14.95 3.88 -2.22
CA THR A 117 15.07 5.20 -2.86
C THR A 117 16.31 5.94 -2.40
N CYS A 118 16.56 5.98 -1.08
CA CYS A 118 17.73 6.63 -0.50
C CYS A 118 19.04 5.94 -0.90
N LEU A 119 19.06 4.60 -0.96
CA LEU A 119 20.24 3.84 -1.39
C LEU A 119 20.57 4.11 -2.85
N PHE A 120 19.57 4.09 -3.74
CA PHE A 120 19.79 4.43 -5.15
C PHE A 120 20.25 5.87 -5.31
N TRP A 121 19.63 6.82 -4.62
CA TRP A 121 20.04 8.21 -4.68
C TRP A 121 21.48 8.39 -4.18
N ALA A 122 21.83 7.83 -3.03
CA ALA A 122 23.19 7.89 -2.51
C ALA A 122 24.22 7.22 -3.45
N SER A 123 23.84 6.14 -4.14
CA SER A 123 24.70 5.49 -5.12
C SER A 123 24.95 6.36 -6.36
N GLN A 124 23.92 7.04 -6.86
CA GLN A 124 24.03 7.97 -7.99
C GLN A 124 24.94 9.15 -7.64
N VAL A 125 24.69 9.79 -6.49
CA VAL A 125 25.51 10.93 -6.02
C VAL A 125 26.99 10.54 -5.87
N ARG A 126 27.28 9.32 -5.42
CA ARG A 126 28.66 8.81 -5.30
C ARG A 126 29.33 8.55 -6.65
N GLN A 127 28.57 8.15 -7.66
CA GLN A 127 29.10 7.77 -8.97
C GLN A 127 29.23 8.96 -9.92
N PHE A 128 28.24 9.85 -9.93
CA PHE A 128 28.10 10.90 -10.94
C PHE A 128 28.14 12.32 -10.36
N GLY A 129 28.23 12.48 -9.04
CA GLY A 129 28.11 13.78 -8.37
C GLY A 129 26.65 14.15 -8.17
N ARG A 130 26.39 15.34 -7.62
CA ARG A 130 25.03 15.80 -7.32
C ARG A 130 24.48 16.60 -8.50
N ASP A 131 23.38 16.13 -9.08
CA ASP A 131 22.69 16.78 -10.21
C ASP A 131 21.24 17.15 -9.82
N PRO A 132 20.76 18.39 -10.11
CA PRO A 132 19.38 18.79 -9.83
C PRO A 132 18.31 17.94 -10.54
N SER A 133 18.64 17.28 -11.65
CA SER A 133 17.71 16.36 -12.32
C SER A 133 17.43 15.08 -11.51
N GLU A 134 18.28 14.72 -10.54
CA GLU A 134 18.06 13.59 -9.63
C GLU A 134 16.81 13.75 -8.76
N TYR A 135 16.42 15.00 -8.48
CA TYR A 135 15.19 15.25 -7.72
C TYR A 135 13.95 14.75 -8.46
N VAL A 136 13.94 14.79 -9.80
CA VAL A 136 12.84 14.23 -10.60
C VAL A 136 12.79 12.71 -10.47
N LEU A 137 13.95 12.05 -10.33
CA LEU A 137 14.05 10.60 -10.16
C LEU A 137 13.63 10.14 -8.75
N PHE A 138 14.19 10.75 -7.71
CA PHE A 138 14.15 10.18 -6.37
C PHE A 138 13.13 10.84 -5.45
N LEU A 139 12.70 12.08 -5.73
CA LEU A 139 11.71 12.76 -4.88
C LEU A 139 10.32 12.12 -4.99
N PRO A 140 9.77 11.81 -6.18
CA PRO A 140 8.46 11.17 -6.28
C PRO A 140 8.34 9.83 -5.51
N PRO A 141 9.25 8.85 -5.65
CA PRO A 141 9.17 7.61 -4.88
C PRO A 141 9.40 7.82 -3.38
N LEU A 142 10.23 8.79 -2.98
CA LEU A 142 10.38 9.16 -1.58
C LEU A 142 9.06 9.67 -0.99
N VAL A 143 8.36 10.56 -1.70
CA VAL A 143 7.05 11.10 -1.28
C VAL A 143 6.00 9.98 -1.26
N CYS A 144 5.95 9.13 -2.29
CA CYS A 144 5.03 7.98 -2.31
C CYS A 144 5.28 7.02 -1.14
N SER A 145 6.53 6.90 -0.69
CA SER A 145 6.89 6.09 0.48
C SER A 145 6.34 6.65 1.79
N LEU A 146 6.08 7.97 1.89
CA LEU A 146 5.47 8.56 3.08
C LEU A 146 3.97 8.24 3.22
N CYS A 147 3.28 7.96 2.11
CA CYS A 147 1.85 7.61 2.11
C CYS A 147 1.51 6.44 3.05
N PRO A 148 2.17 5.26 3.01
CA PRO A 148 1.87 4.18 3.93
C PRO A 148 2.09 4.56 5.40
N LEU A 149 3.09 5.40 5.71
CA LEU A 149 3.30 5.89 7.08
C LEU A 149 2.13 6.76 7.56
N PHE A 150 1.65 7.65 6.68
CA PHE A 150 0.48 8.49 6.98
C PHE A 150 -0.79 7.66 7.19
N VAL A 151 -1.01 6.66 6.33
CA VAL A 151 -2.13 5.71 6.48
C VAL A 151 -2.00 4.91 7.78
N ALA A 152 -0.78 4.47 8.14
CA ALA A 152 -0.54 3.75 9.39
C ALA A 152 -0.89 4.59 10.61
N ALA A 153 -0.53 5.89 10.59
CA ALA A 153 -0.87 6.83 11.65
C ALA A 153 -2.39 6.99 11.79
N ILE A 154 -3.12 7.13 10.68
CA ILE A 154 -4.59 7.22 10.69
C ILE A 154 -5.22 5.95 11.29
N ILE A 155 -4.78 4.77 10.85
CA ILE A 155 -5.30 3.50 11.35
C ILE A 155 -4.99 3.34 12.85
N ALA A 156 -3.79 3.70 13.28
CA ALA A 156 -3.40 3.66 14.69
C ALA A 156 -4.26 4.60 15.54
N LEU A 157 -4.46 5.85 15.10
CA LEU A 157 -5.32 6.82 15.79
C LEU A 157 -6.77 6.34 15.88
N ALA A 158 -7.32 5.82 14.78
CA ALA A 158 -8.67 5.25 14.76
C ALA A 158 -8.81 4.07 15.74
N SER A 159 -7.79 3.21 15.83
CA SER A 159 -7.80 2.06 16.75
C SER A 159 -7.77 2.47 18.23
N LEU A 160 -7.11 3.59 18.54
CA LEU A 160 -7.05 4.14 19.89
C LEU A 160 -8.40 4.77 20.29
N ALA A 161 -9.04 5.49 19.35
CA ALA A 161 -10.36 6.10 19.59
C ALA A 161 -11.46 5.06 19.86
N THR A 162 -11.38 3.87 19.26
CA THR A 162 -12.35 2.78 19.52
C THR A 162 -12.12 2.06 20.85
N HIS A 163 -11.01 2.33 21.53
CA HIS A 163 -10.62 1.67 22.77
C HIS A 163 -10.96 2.49 24.03
N GLU A 164 -11.85 3.49 23.93
CA GLU A 164 -12.38 4.15 25.13
C GLU A 164 -12.97 3.10 26.08
N PRO A 165 -12.48 3.01 27.33
CA PRO A 165 -12.98 2.05 28.28
C PRO A 165 -14.39 2.45 28.65
N THR A 166 -15.37 1.62 28.28
CA THR A 166 -16.65 1.57 28.99
C THR A 166 -16.37 1.16 30.44
N SER A 167 -16.00 2.11 31.28
CA SER A 167 -16.01 1.95 32.72
C SER A 167 -17.48 1.88 33.16
N ARG A 168 -17.94 0.66 33.45
CA ARG A 168 -19.07 0.40 34.33
C ARG A 168 -18.58 -0.45 35.48
#